data_AF-A0A7S3MEK1-F1
#
_entry.id   AF-A0A7S3MEK1-F1
#
_cell.length_a   1.000
_cell.length_b   1.000
_cell.length_c   1.000
_cell.angle_alpha   90.00
_cell.angle_beta   90.00
_cell.angle_gamma   90.00
#
_symmetry.space_group_name_H-M   'P 1'
#
loop_
_entity.id
_entity.type
_entity.pdbx_description
1 polymer ?
#
loop_
_entity_poly.entity_id
_entity_poly.type
_entity_poly.pdbx_seq_one_letter_code
_entity_poly.pdbx_strand_id
1 'polypeptide(L)'
;DGFKVLYSLYRMFVPRRCVQGPYKDEPWVCGLADFSFRTMATPVFFTEAEVDSVQLQLHAGLTCDPQNSTYTAEAKYCVEWGRNMTEHLQKVVDVARQSPTKAGLFSPACRMHTTFSKAGPFIDGLTYAQAFDAFLSQTGDGSKAVVHRDNCCSGHTIQYQSTCPEPHRVLRGDVYIDT
;
A
#
# COMPACT_ATOMS: atom_id res chain seq x y z
N ASP A 1 -16.06 11.77 -11.61
CA ASP A 1 -14.85 12.04 -10.81
C ASP A 1 -15.25 12.29 -9.36
N GLY A 2 -15.24 11.23 -8.53
CA GLY A 2 -15.75 11.30 -7.16
C GLY A 2 -14.91 12.20 -6.25
N PHE A 3 -13.58 12.14 -6.38
CA PHE A 3 -12.67 12.95 -5.56
C PHE A 3 -12.82 14.44 -5.83
N LYS A 4 -13.02 14.86 -7.09
CA LYS A 4 -13.32 16.26 -7.43
C LYS A 4 -14.59 16.78 -6.78
N VAL A 5 -15.64 15.95 -6.69
CA VAL A 5 -16.90 16.29 -6.00
C VAL A 5 -16.65 16.42 -4.50
N LEU A 6 -15.97 15.46 -3.88
CA LEU A 6 -15.67 15.47 -2.44
C LEU A 6 -14.80 16.67 -2.05
N TYR A 7 -13.79 17.00 -2.87
CA TYR A 7 -12.94 18.17 -2.70
C TYR A 7 -13.76 19.46 -2.59
N SER A 8 -14.72 19.63 -3.50
CA SER A 8 -15.58 20.82 -3.55
C SER A 8 -16.61 20.84 -2.42
N LEU A 9 -17.26 19.70 -2.18
CA LEU A 9 -18.32 19.56 -1.16
C LEU A 9 -17.79 19.83 0.24
N TYR A 10 -16.65 19.22 0.60
CA TYR A 10 -16.06 19.34 1.92
C TYR A 10 -15.07 20.49 2.06
N ARG A 11 -14.81 21.25 0.98
CA ARG A 11 -13.77 22.29 0.92
C ARG A 11 -12.44 21.74 1.45
N MET A 12 -12.02 20.59 0.92
CA MET A 12 -10.91 19.83 1.47
C MET A 12 -9.64 20.68 1.55
N PHE A 13 -9.02 20.69 2.72
CA PHE A 13 -7.68 21.24 2.91
C PHE A 13 -6.66 20.23 2.39
N VAL A 14 -5.77 20.66 1.51
CA VAL A 14 -4.75 19.83 0.86
C VAL A 14 -3.38 20.53 0.94
N PRO A 15 -2.25 19.79 0.81
CA PRO A 15 -0.93 20.36 0.99
C PRO A 15 -0.66 21.55 0.05
N ARG A 16 -0.29 22.69 0.64
CA ARG A 16 -0.08 23.95 -0.10
C ARG A 16 0.92 23.80 -1.26
N ARG A 17 2.03 23.09 -1.05
CA ARG A 17 3.05 22.86 -2.07
C ARG A 17 2.53 22.03 -3.25
N CYS A 18 1.53 21.18 -3.03
CA CYS A 18 0.89 20.39 -4.08
C CYS A 18 -0.01 21.29 -4.94
N VAL A 19 -0.93 22.03 -4.32
CA VAL A 19 -1.90 22.88 -5.03
C VAL A 19 -1.35 24.21 -5.55
N GLN A 20 -0.19 24.65 -5.08
CA GLN A 20 0.50 25.82 -5.65
C GLN A 20 1.62 25.41 -6.63
N GLY A 21 1.89 24.11 -6.76
CA GLY A 21 2.96 23.58 -7.59
C GLY A 21 2.40 22.81 -8.80
N PRO A 22 2.74 21.51 -8.95
CA PRO A 22 2.44 20.75 -10.17
C PRO A 22 0.95 20.55 -10.44
N TYR A 23 0.07 20.71 -9.43
CA TYR A 23 -1.35 20.41 -9.55
C TYR A 23 -2.25 21.62 -9.27
N LYS A 24 -1.77 22.82 -9.60
CA LYS A 24 -2.54 24.07 -9.41
C LYS A 24 -3.90 24.07 -10.14
N ASP A 25 -3.95 23.43 -11.30
CA ASP A 25 -5.14 23.38 -12.15
C ASP A 25 -6.07 22.21 -11.78
N GLU A 26 -5.59 21.27 -10.95
CA GLU A 26 -6.32 20.07 -10.50
C GLU A 26 -6.11 19.81 -8.99
N PRO A 27 -6.46 20.76 -8.10
CA PRO A 27 -6.06 20.69 -6.70
C PRO A 27 -6.67 19.51 -5.92
N TRP A 28 -7.73 18.89 -6.44
CA TRP A 28 -8.39 17.73 -5.85
C TRP A 28 -7.48 16.48 -5.86
N VAL A 29 -6.56 16.35 -6.82
CA VAL A 29 -5.60 15.22 -6.85
C VAL A 29 -4.66 15.24 -5.65
N CYS A 30 -4.44 16.41 -5.04
CA CYS A 30 -3.61 16.55 -3.86
C CYS A 30 -4.20 15.92 -2.58
N GLY A 31 -5.44 15.40 -2.64
CA GLY A 31 -5.98 14.53 -1.60
C GLY A 31 -5.47 13.08 -1.69
N LEU A 32 -4.82 12.71 -2.80
CA LEU A 32 -4.29 11.38 -3.05
C LEU A 32 -2.77 11.37 -2.84
N ALA A 33 -2.28 10.42 -2.05
CA ALA A 33 -0.87 10.34 -1.67
C ALA A 33 0.06 10.23 -2.88
N ASP A 34 -0.36 9.54 -3.93
CA ASP A 34 0.39 9.37 -5.19
C ASP A 34 0.79 10.70 -5.85
N PHE A 35 0.00 11.74 -5.62
CA PHE A 35 0.22 13.09 -6.16
C PHE A 35 0.87 14.00 -5.12
N SER A 36 0.40 13.98 -3.87
CA SER A 36 0.86 14.91 -2.85
C SER A 36 2.26 14.59 -2.31
N PHE A 37 2.64 13.31 -2.25
CA PHE A 37 3.87 12.83 -1.61
C PHE A 37 5.13 13.56 -2.10
N ARG A 38 5.29 13.72 -3.43
CA ARG A 38 6.48 14.36 -4.03
C ARG A 38 6.64 15.84 -3.64
N THR A 39 5.61 16.46 -3.10
CA THR A 39 5.64 17.87 -2.68
C THR A 39 5.85 18.05 -1.17
N MET A 40 5.88 16.95 -0.41
CA MET A 40 6.07 16.97 1.04
C MET A 40 7.52 17.35 1.39
N ALA A 41 7.66 18.27 2.35
CA ALA A 41 8.97 18.70 2.86
C ALA A 41 9.53 17.70 3.89
N THR A 42 8.61 17.20 4.72
CA THR A 42 8.84 16.30 5.83
C THR A 42 9.13 14.89 5.30
N PRO A 43 10.09 14.16 5.88
CA PRO A 43 10.26 12.74 5.61
C PRO A 43 8.97 11.95 5.84
N VAL A 44 8.70 10.95 5.01
CA VAL A 44 7.48 10.13 5.08
C VAL A 44 7.82 8.65 5.06
N PHE A 45 7.26 7.88 5.99
CA PHE A 45 7.29 6.44 5.96
C PHE A 45 5.91 5.91 5.59
N PHE A 46 5.81 5.14 4.51
CA PHE A 46 4.56 4.54 4.05
C PHE A 46 4.38 3.15 4.64
N THR A 47 3.23 2.90 5.24
CA THR A 47 2.73 1.56 5.59
C THR A 47 1.45 1.33 4.81
N GLU A 48 1.49 0.48 3.80
CA GLU A 48 0.35 0.25 2.91
C GLU A 48 0.33 -1.19 2.42
N ALA A 49 -0.78 -1.89 2.63
CA ALA A 49 -0.94 -3.23 2.10
C ALA A 49 -1.13 -3.17 0.57
N GLU A 50 -0.49 -4.06 -0.18
CA GLU A 50 -0.62 -4.05 -1.65
C GLU A 50 -2.07 -4.33 -2.12
N VAL A 51 -2.89 -4.90 -1.22
CA VAL A 51 -4.29 -5.25 -1.46
C VAL A 51 -5.17 -4.71 -0.31
N ASP A 52 -5.26 -3.38 -0.14
CA ASP A 52 -6.10 -2.82 0.93
C ASP A 52 -7.59 -3.17 0.71
N SER A 53 -8.20 -3.84 1.70
CA SER A 53 -9.55 -4.39 1.58
C SER A 53 -10.63 -3.31 1.58
N VAL A 54 -10.39 -2.15 2.22
CA VAL A 54 -11.32 -1.02 2.23
C VAL A 54 -11.25 -0.28 0.91
N GLN A 55 -10.06 -0.11 0.34
CA GLN A 55 -9.91 0.52 -0.97
C GLN A 55 -10.65 -0.29 -2.05
N LEU A 56 -10.47 -1.61 -2.06
CA LEU A 56 -11.18 -2.50 -2.98
C LEU A 56 -12.70 -2.47 -2.79
N GLN A 57 -13.18 -2.53 -1.55
CA GLN A 57 -14.62 -2.53 -1.29
C GLN A 57 -15.28 -1.19 -1.63
N LEU A 58 -14.67 -0.08 -1.20
CA LEU A 58 -15.29 1.25 -1.36
C LEU A 58 -15.10 1.83 -2.77
N HIS A 59 -14.04 1.45 -3.49
CA HIS A 59 -13.76 2.00 -4.82
C HIS A 59 -14.07 1.05 -5.97
N ALA A 60 -14.00 -0.27 -5.76
CA ALA A 60 -14.30 -1.28 -6.78
C ALA A 60 -15.57 -2.07 -6.49
N GLY A 61 -16.10 -2.05 -5.26
CA GLY A 61 -17.22 -2.90 -4.86
C GLY A 61 -16.86 -4.39 -4.81
N LEU A 62 -15.57 -4.72 -4.70
CA LEU A 62 -15.06 -6.08 -4.74
C LEU A 62 -14.48 -6.48 -3.39
N THR A 63 -14.58 -7.77 -3.05
CA THR A 63 -13.94 -8.27 -1.83
C THR A 63 -12.54 -8.74 -2.11
N CYS A 64 -12.24 -9.36 -3.25
CA CYS A 64 -10.93 -9.94 -3.57
C CYS A 64 -10.43 -10.97 -2.55
N ASP A 65 -11.35 -11.68 -1.90
CA ASP A 65 -11.05 -12.74 -0.94
C ASP A 65 -11.03 -14.10 -1.63
N PRO A 66 -9.89 -14.83 -1.71
CA PRO A 66 -9.82 -16.16 -2.32
C PRO A 66 -10.75 -17.20 -1.70
N GLN A 67 -11.23 -16.98 -0.48
CA GLN A 67 -12.19 -17.87 0.19
C GLN A 67 -13.63 -17.63 -0.28
N ASN A 68 -13.89 -16.51 -0.97
CA ASN A 68 -15.21 -16.19 -1.47
C ASN A 68 -15.49 -16.91 -2.80
N SER A 69 -16.68 -17.47 -2.94
CA SER A 69 -17.14 -18.13 -4.17
C SER A 69 -17.06 -17.23 -5.42
N THR A 70 -17.17 -15.91 -5.25
CA THR A 70 -17.07 -14.93 -6.35
C THR A 70 -15.64 -14.65 -6.79
N TYR A 71 -14.62 -15.09 -6.05
CA TYR A 71 -13.22 -14.71 -6.29
C TYR A 71 -12.76 -15.03 -7.70
N THR A 72 -13.16 -16.15 -8.27
CA THR A 72 -12.77 -16.53 -9.65
C THR A 72 -13.17 -15.46 -10.67
N ALA A 73 -14.33 -14.81 -10.48
CA ALA A 73 -14.77 -13.70 -11.33
C ALA A 73 -14.02 -12.39 -11.06
N GLU A 74 -13.56 -12.19 -9.81
CA GLU A 74 -12.86 -10.97 -9.36
C GLU A 74 -11.35 -11.04 -9.57
N ALA A 75 -10.77 -12.24 -9.66
CA ALA A 75 -9.34 -12.50 -9.52
C ALA A 75 -8.48 -11.67 -10.47
N LYS A 76 -8.91 -11.51 -11.73
CA LYS A 76 -8.21 -10.67 -12.71
C LYS A 76 -8.11 -9.22 -12.23
N TYR A 77 -9.22 -8.65 -11.76
CA TYR A 77 -9.24 -7.28 -11.26
C TYR A 77 -8.38 -7.15 -10.00
N CYS A 78 -8.47 -8.12 -9.08
CA CYS A 78 -7.72 -8.09 -7.83
C CYS A 78 -6.20 -8.15 -8.07
N VAL A 79 -5.74 -8.97 -9.02
CA VAL A 79 -4.34 -9.02 -9.44
C VAL A 79 -3.92 -7.72 -10.11
N GLU A 80 -4.76 -7.16 -10.98
CA GLU A 80 -4.49 -5.88 -11.63
C GLU A 80 -4.40 -4.74 -10.61
N TRP A 81 -5.30 -4.72 -9.64
CA TRP A 81 -5.28 -3.76 -8.52
C TRP A 81 -3.97 -3.85 -7.75
N GLY A 82 -3.59 -5.05 -7.29
CA GLY A 82 -2.35 -5.23 -6.54
C GLY A 82 -1.12 -4.82 -7.35
N ARG A 83 -1.07 -5.17 -8.65
CA ARG A 83 0.01 -4.74 -9.54
C ARG A 83 0.08 -3.21 -9.67
N ASN A 84 -1.07 -2.55 -9.85
CA ASN A 84 -1.12 -1.10 -9.94
C ASN A 84 -0.68 -0.45 -8.62
N MET A 85 -1.13 -0.95 -7.47
CA MET A 85 -0.68 -0.46 -6.17
C MET A 85 0.83 -0.62 -5.97
N THR A 86 1.39 -1.79 -6.28
CA THR A 86 2.84 -2.03 -6.24
C THR A 86 3.60 -1.06 -7.15
N GLU A 87 3.09 -0.79 -8.36
CA GLU A 87 3.67 0.16 -9.31
C GLU A 87 3.61 1.61 -8.79
N HIS A 88 2.48 2.04 -8.23
CA HIS A 88 2.36 3.38 -7.64
C HIS A 88 3.30 3.55 -6.43
N LEU A 89 3.44 2.54 -5.59
CA LEU A 89 4.39 2.52 -4.47
C LEU A 89 5.85 2.53 -4.92
N GLN A 90 6.16 2.13 -6.17
CA GLN A 90 7.52 2.25 -6.71
C GLN A 90 8.02 3.70 -6.66
N LYS A 91 7.13 4.69 -6.78
CA LYS A 91 7.50 6.11 -6.65
C LYS A 91 8.08 6.43 -5.26
N VAL A 92 7.60 5.77 -4.21
CA VAL A 92 8.15 5.90 -2.84
C VAL A 92 9.53 5.24 -2.77
N VAL A 93 9.66 4.04 -3.35
CA VAL A 93 10.94 3.30 -3.42
C VAL A 93 12.01 4.13 -4.14
N ASP A 94 11.66 4.79 -5.25
CA ASP A 94 12.60 5.59 -6.02
C ASP A 94 13.10 6.79 -5.20
N VAL A 95 12.20 7.49 -4.49
CA VAL A 95 12.58 8.58 -3.58
C VAL A 95 13.43 8.05 -2.43
N ALA A 96 13.08 6.91 -1.83
CA ALA A 96 13.84 6.30 -0.75
C ALA A 96 15.25 5.91 -1.20
N ARG A 97 15.43 5.42 -2.42
CA ARG A 97 16.75 5.06 -2.97
C ARG A 97 17.60 6.29 -3.27
N GLN A 98 16.99 7.37 -3.78
CA GLN A 98 17.68 8.62 -4.09
C GLN A 98 17.98 9.46 -2.84
N SER A 99 17.11 9.37 -1.83
CA SER A 99 17.20 10.13 -0.58
C SER A 99 16.66 9.27 0.56
N PRO A 100 17.49 8.35 1.10
CA PRO A 100 17.10 7.39 2.14
C PRO A 100 16.37 8.01 3.33
N THR A 101 16.78 9.20 3.77
CA THR A 101 16.19 9.93 4.89
C THR A 101 14.89 10.67 4.56
N LYS A 102 14.45 10.66 3.30
CA LYS A 102 13.21 11.34 2.86
C LYS A 102 12.01 10.41 2.76
N ALA A 103 12.25 9.13 2.49
CA ALA A 103 11.18 8.17 2.31
C ALA A 103 11.55 6.78 2.78
N GLY A 104 10.57 6.08 3.34
CA GLY A 104 10.65 4.65 3.59
C GLY A 104 9.33 3.96 3.27
N LEU A 105 9.37 2.65 3.11
CA LEU A 105 8.22 1.84 2.73
C LEU A 105 8.20 0.50 3.49
N PHE A 106 7.04 0.16 4.02
CA PHE A 106 6.66 -1.17 4.44
C PHE A 106 5.35 -1.56 3.76
N SER A 107 5.39 -2.45 2.79
CA SER A 107 4.24 -2.79 1.96
C SER A 107 4.08 -4.30 1.76
N PRO A 108 3.28 -4.95 2.62
CA PRO A 108 3.08 -6.38 2.57
C PRO A 108 2.05 -6.77 1.50
N ALA A 109 2.24 -7.95 0.93
CA ALA A 109 1.28 -8.63 0.08
C ALA A 109 0.15 -9.21 0.95
N CYS A 110 -0.69 -8.35 1.50
CA CYS A 110 -1.81 -8.74 2.35
C CYS A 110 -3.11 -8.10 1.92
N ARG A 111 -4.19 -8.89 2.00
CA ARG A 111 -5.54 -8.35 1.99
C ARG A 111 -5.90 -7.91 3.40
N MET A 112 -5.78 -6.62 3.70
CA MET A 112 -6.03 -6.10 5.04
C MET A 112 -6.34 -4.61 5.03
N HIS A 113 -6.72 -4.05 6.16
CA HIS A 113 -6.87 -2.61 6.33
C HIS A 113 -6.36 -2.19 7.71
N THR A 114 -5.28 -1.42 7.77
CA THR A 114 -4.69 -0.84 9.00
C THR A 114 -4.27 -1.82 10.12
N THR A 115 -4.50 -3.13 10.00
CA THR A 115 -4.22 -4.15 11.04
C THR A 115 -2.73 -4.49 11.22
N PHE A 116 -1.84 -3.52 11.05
CA PHE A 116 -0.40 -3.70 11.26
C PHE A 116 -0.11 -3.83 12.77
N SER A 117 0.58 -4.90 13.17
CA SER A 117 0.82 -5.18 14.59
C SER A 117 2.20 -5.80 14.83
N LYS A 118 2.52 -6.03 16.12
CA LYS A 118 3.70 -6.81 16.50
C LYS A 118 3.62 -8.29 16.07
N ALA A 119 2.41 -8.78 15.78
CA ALA A 119 2.17 -10.16 15.35
C ALA A 119 2.20 -10.32 13.82
N GLY A 120 2.39 -9.23 13.06
CA GLY A 120 2.48 -9.25 11.61
C GLY A 120 1.68 -8.12 10.94
N PRO A 121 1.70 -8.06 9.60
CA PRO A 121 2.48 -8.94 8.71
C PRO A 121 3.99 -8.71 8.83
N PHE A 122 4.76 -9.72 8.42
CA PHE A 122 6.23 -9.69 8.40
C PHE A 122 6.76 -9.73 6.97
N ILE A 123 7.74 -8.88 6.66
CA ILE A 123 8.53 -8.93 5.41
C ILE A 123 9.97 -9.13 5.83
N ASP A 124 10.61 -10.19 5.33
CA ASP A 124 11.97 -10.59 5.72
C ASP A 124 12.16 -10.71 7.26
N GLY A 125 11.12 -11.16 7.95
CA GLY A 125 11.12 -11.30 9.42
C GLY A 125 10.93 -10.00 10.20
N LEU A 126 10.70 -8.86 9.53
CA LEU A 126 10.51 -7.56 10.15
C LEU A 126 9.04 -7.15 10.16
N THR A 127 8.61 -6.57 11.28
CA THR A 127 7.32 -5.86 11.39
C THR A 127 7.42 -4.43 10.84
N TYR A 128 6.27 -3.81 10.58
CA TYR A 128 6.21 -2.40 10.20
C TYR A 128 6.89 -1.48 11.25
N ALA A 129 6.79 -1.82 12.55
CA ALA A 129 7.34 -1.01 13.62
C ALA A 129 8.88 -1.06 13.63
N GLN A 130 9.46 -2.24 13.39
CA GLN A 130 10.92 -2.39 13.27
C GLN A 130 11.45 -1.70 12.00
N ALA A 131 10.72 -1.81 10.88
CA ALA A 131 11.07 -1.07 9.67
C ALA A 131 10.99 0.45 9.90
N PHE A 132 9.95 0.92 10.59
CA PHE A 132 9.81 2.34 10.91
C PHE A 132 10.92 2.84 11.85
N ASP A 133 11.29 2.06 12.87
CA ASP A 133 12.41 2.36 13.78
C ASP A 133 13.74 2.47 13.02
N ALA A 134 13.98 1.55 12.08
CA ALA A 134 15.15 1.61 11.19
C ALA A 134 15.15 2.87 10.32
N PHE A 135 14.00 3.31 9.82
CA PHE A 135 13.87 4.56 9.07
C PHE A 135 14.16 5.79 9.93
N LEU A 136 13.63 5.85 11.16
CA LEU A 136 13.91 6.95 12.09
C LEU A 136 15.38 7.04 12.49
N SER A 137 16.07 5.90 12.53
CA SER A 137 17.48 5.81 12.92
C SER A 137 18.46 6.21 11.80
N GLN A 138 17.97 6.52 10.59
CA GLN A 138 18.84 6.94 9.49
C GLN A 138 19.43 8.32 9.77
N THR A 139 20.76 8.37 9.92
CA THR A 139 21.50 9.62 10.15
C THR A 139 22.41 9.92 8.96
N GLY A 140 21.91 10.72 8.01
CA GLY A 140 22.73 11.32 6.95
C GLY A 140 23.21 10.40 5.82
N ASP A 141 24.14 10.95 5.01
CA ASP A 141 24.64 10.37 3.76
C ASP A 141 25.34 9.01 3.99
N GLY A 142 24.82 7.97 3.34
CA GLY A 142 25.30 6.58 3.45
C GLY A 142 24.28 5.62 4.07
N SER A 143 23.19 6.14 4.64
CA SER A 143 22.06 5.30 5.10
C SER A 143 21.47 4.50 3.93
N LYS A 144 21.18 3.20 4.14
CA LYS A 144 20.45 2.41 3.14
C LYS A 144 18.96 2.75 3.18
N ALA A 145 18.33 2.80 2.01
CA ALA A 145 16.88 2.97 1.91
C ALA A 145 16.15 1.88 2.72
N VAL A 146 15.22 2.28 3.58
CA VAL A 146 14.37 1.34 4.32
C VAL A 146 13.14 1.07 3.46
N VAL A 147 13.24 0.01 2.68
CA VAL A 147 12.19 -0.44 1.76
C VAL A 147 11.98 -1.94 1.97
N HIS A 148 10.85 -2.29 2.54
CA HIS A 148 10.38 -3.65 2.69
C HIS A 148 9.06 -3.77 1.93
N ARG A 149 9.08 -4.53 0.84
CA ARG A 149 7.91 -4.72 -0.01
C ARG A 149 7.91 -6.15 -0.52
N ASP A 150 6.75 -6.77 -0.51
CA ASP A 150 6.56 -8.09 -1.09
C ASP A 150 6.46 -8.04 -2.62
N ASN A 151 6.17 -9.19 -3.21
CA ASN A 151 5.90 -9.31 -4.64
C ASN A 151 4.57 -10.06 -4.82
N CYS A 152 3.45 -9.45 -4.44
CA CYS A 152 2.15 -10.12 -4.46
C CYS A 152 1.72 -10.57 -5.86
N CYS A 153 2.06 -9.78 -6.89
CA CYS A 153 1.22 -9.71 -8.10
C CYS A 153 2.04 -9.74 -9.41
N SER A 154 3.18 -10.44 -9.41
CA SER A 154 4.01 -10.68 -10.62
C SER A 154 3.49 -11.81 -11.53
N GLY A 155 2.34 -12.40 -11.20
CA GLY A 155 1.73 -13.50 -11.95
C GLY A 155 0.21 -13.37 -12.09
N HIS A 156 -0.48 -14.50 -12.23
CA HIS A 156 -1.94 -14.54 -12.42
C HIS A 156 -2.74 -14.64 -11.13
N THR A 157 -2.08 -14.68 -9.97
CA THR A 157 -2.70 -14.80 -8.65
C THR A 157 -1.99 -13.89 -7.66
N ILE A 158 -2.72 -13.49 -6.61
CA ILE A 158 -2.15 -12.73 -5.49
C ILE A 158 -1.44 -13.73 -4.55
N GLN A 159 -0.14 -13.56 -4.40
CA GLN A 159 0.68 -14.33 -3.46
C GLN A 159 0.67 -13.66 -2.09
N TYR A 160 -0.37 -13.94 -1.31
CA TYR A 160 -0.46 -13.40 0.05
C TYR A 160 0.64 -13.94 0.97
N GLN A 161 1.13 -13.09 1.86
CA GLN A 161 2.03 -13.53 2.93
C GLN A 161 1.31 -14.45 3.91
N SER A 162 2.00 -15.48 4.40
CA SER A 162 1.46 -16.39 5.42
C SER A 162 1.23 -15.70 6.77
N THR A 163 1.77 -14.50 6.93
CA THR A 163 1.71 -13.69 8.15
C THR A 163 0.66 -12.59 8.10
N CYS A 164 -0.15 -12.54 7.03
CA CYS A 164 -1.28 -11.63 6.96
C CYS A 164 -2.27 -11.91 8.10
N PRO A 165 -2.88 -10.86 8.69
CA PRO A 165 -3.91 -11.04 9.70
C PRO A 165 -5.13 -11.77 9.11
N GLU A 166 -5.80 -12.56 9.95
CA GLU A 166 -7.01 -13.31 9.59
C GLU A 166 -8.11 -12.40 9.01
N PRO A 167 -8.93 -12.91 8.07
CA PRO A 167 -9.22 -14.34 7.81
C PRO A 167 -8.33 -15.04 6.78
N HIS A 168 -7.20 -14.45 6.36
CA HIS A 168 -6.47 -14.88 5.16
C HIS A 168 -5.36 -15.92 5.38
N ARG A 169 -5.57 -16.92 6.22
CA ARG A 169 -4.84 -18.19 6.04
C ARG A 169 -5.26 -18.82 4.72
N VAL A 170 -4.53 -18.52 3.65
CA VAL A 170 -4.40 -19.47 2.54
C VAL A 170 -3.56 -20.62 3.09
N LEU A 171 -4.23 -21.69 3.53
CA LEU A 171 -3.57 -22.96 3.81
C LEU A 171 -2.90 -23.42 2.51
N ARG A 172 -1.61 -23.12 2.35
CA ARG A 172 -0.79 -23.78 1.33
C ARG A 172 -0.59 -25.22 1.79
N GLY A 173 -1.33 -26.13 1.16
CA GLY A 173 -1.02 -27.54 1.08
C GLY A 173 -1.30 -28.31 2.37
N ASP A 174 -2.56 -28.60 2.62
CA ASP A 174 -3.00 -29.98 2.83
C ASP A 174 -4.48 -30.09 2.49
N VAL A 175 -4.80 -31.13 1.73
CA VAL A 175 -6.12 -31.54 1.28
C VAL A 175 -7.08 -31.64 2.47
N TYR A 176 -8.26 -31.06 2.36
CA TYR A 176 -9.45 -31.61 3.02
C TYR A 176 -10.61 -31.67 2.04
N ILE A 177 -10.87 -32.90 1.59
CA ILE A 177 -12.20 -33.39 1.22
C ILE A 177 -12.94 -33.69 2.55
N ASP A 178 -14.27 -33.66 2.48
CA ASP A 178 -15.32 -33.94 3.48
C ASP A 178 -15.78 -32.74 4.31
N THR A 179 -17.08 -32.36 4.32
CA THR A 179 -18.33 -33.04 3.92
C THR A 179 -19.29 -32.10 3.19
#